data_AF-A0A2Z7CTK2-F1
#
_entry.id   AF-A0A2Z7CTK2-F1
#
_cell.length_a   1.000
_cell.length_b   1.000
_cell.length_c   1.000
_cell.angle_alpha   90.00
_cell.angle_beta   90.00
_cell.angle_gamma   90.00
#
_symmetry.space_group_name_H-M   'P 1'
#
loop_
_entity.id
_entity.type
_entity.pdbx_description
1 polymer ?
#
loop_
_entity_poly.entity_id
_entity_poly.type
_entity_poly.pdbx_seq_one_letter_code
_entity_poly.pdbx_strand_id
1 'polypeptide(L)'
;MTSSLISNSHHIDFDAVFGMEDTDLVQMFESLIATGLKNFLGCPAVFNEDAVIEFFANSSVREDGLVFSTVNGATVEISEEVFVETFELPVEGLTDLSEVPKNLVFDARSLFSISKEQVSISCLKKAMKIQYHLLHDILAKTIYVKAGSFDSVTRDRFMLMTAITFDVKINWSSLLFGVLREMVTPGSRKAKGYAIQICVLLRNVPGLELCESKTFPIHRVWNVATTDRL
;
A
#
# COMPACT_ATOMS: atom_id res chain seq x y z
N MET A 1 22.18 2.18 11.50
CA MET A 1 20.74 2.27 11.82
C MET A 1 19.99 2.40 10.49
N THR A 2 18.90 1.65 10.29
CA THR A 2 18.10 1.82 9.06
C THR A 2 17.13 2.98 9.26
N SER A 3 17.03 3.86 8.27
CA SER A 3 16.10 5.00 8.28
C SER A 3 14.65 4.57 8.47
N SER A 4 13.87 5.38 9.20
CA SER A 4 12.45 5.12 9.45
C SER A 4 11.63 5.11 8.15
N LEU A 5 12.07 5.84 7.13
CA LEU A 5 11.47 5.82 5.79
C LEU A 5 11.55 4.44 5.15
N ILE A 6 12.74 3.83 5.22
CA ILE A 6 12.98 2.49 4.67
C ILE A 6 12.23 1.45 5.52
N SER A 7 12.07 1.64 6.85
CA SER A 7 11.37 0.65 7.70
C SER A 7 9.87 0.63 7.48
N ASN A 8 9.31 1.76 7.07
CA ASN A 8 7.88 1.91 6.88
C ASN A 8 7.47 1.67 5.41
N SER A 9 8.43 1.63 4.49
CA SER A 9 8.18 1.37 3.08
C SER A 9 8.00 -0.10 2.78
N HIS A 10 7.07 -0.41 1.88
CA HIS A 10 6.75 -1.76 1.47
C HIS A 10 6.79 -1.86 -0.06
N HIS A 11 7.45 -2.92 -0.55
CA HIS A 11 7.57 -3.22 -1.97
C HIS A 11 7.37 -4.72 -2.17
N ILE A 12 6.65 -5.07 -3.24
CA ILE A 12 6.32 -6.43 -3.61
C ILE A 12 6.95 -6.70 -4.98
N ASP A 13 7.84 -7.68 -5.03
CA ASP A 13 8.38 -8.17 -6.29
C ASP A 13 7.39 -9.18 -6.88
N PHE A 14 6.50 -8.69 -7.73
CA PHE A 14 5.48 -9.52 -8.37
C PHE A 14 6.07 -10.56 -9.34
N ASP A 15 7.29 -10.37 -9.86
CA ASP A 15 7.94 -11.39 -10.69
C ASP A 15 8.36 -12.58 -9.83
N ALA A 16 8.83 -12.32 -8.60
CA ALA A 16 9.13 -13.36 -7.63
C ALA A 16 7.88 -14.10 -7.12
N VAL A 17 6.73 -13.44 -7.06
CA VAL A 17 5.45 -14.06 -6.65
C VAL A 17 5.06 -15.24 -7.56
N PHE A 18 5.29 -15.14 -8.87
CA PHE A 18 4.96 -16.22 -9.81
C PHE A 18 5.86 -17.47 -9.65
N GLY A 19 6.94 -17.38 -8.87
CA GLY A 19 7.78 -18.51 -8.52
C GLY A 19 7.32 -19.28 -7.26
N MET A 20 6.23 -18.86 -6.62
CA MET A 20 5.74 -19.50 -5.38
C MET A 20 4.98 -20.80 -5.67
N GLU A 21 5.22 -21.84 -4.85
CA GLU A 21 4.51 -23.13 -4.97
C GLU A 21 3.09 -23.10 -4.36
N ASP A 22 2.86 -22.21 -3.39
CA ASP A 22 1.58 -22.10 -2.69
C ASP A 22 0.54 -21.38 -3.56
N THR A 23 -0.41 -22.14 -4.10
CA THR A 23 -1.44 -21.64 -5.02
C THR A 23 -2.39 -20.65 -4.37
N ASP A 24 -2.68 -20.79 -3.07
CA ASP A 24 -3.57 -19.89 -2.35
C ASP A 24 -2.90 -18.51 -2.17
N LEU A 25 -1.58 -18.49 -1.93
CA LEU A 25 -0.81 -17.25 -1.87
C LEU A 25 -0.69 -16.59 -3.25
N VAL A 26 -0.38 -17.36 -4.30
CA VAL A 26 -0.33 -16.84 -5.67
C VAL A 26 -1.66 -16.19 -6.06
N GLN A 27 -2.78 -16.88 -5.82
CA GLN A 27 -4.10 -16.35 -6.13
C GLN A 27 -4.40 -15.02 -5.39
N MET A 28 -3.97 -14.89 -4.13
CA MET A 28 -4.15 -13.64 -3.38
C MET A 28 -3.39 -12.46 -4.03
N PHE A 29 -2.16 -12.69 -4.52
CA PHE A 29 -1.43 -11.67 -5.26
C PHE A 29 -2.02 -11.38 -6.63
N GLU A 30 -2.56 -12.39 -7.32
CA GLU A 30 -3.30 -12.19 -8.56
C GLU A 30 -4.51 -11.27 -8.33
N SER A 31 -5.24 -11.41 -7.22
CA SER A 31 -6.30 -10.47 -6.84
C SER A 31 -5.78 -9.04 -6.60
N LEU A 32 -4.59 -8.87 -6.00
CA LEU A 32 -3.96 -7.54 -5.89
C LEU A 32 -3.60 -6.94 -7.26
N ILE A 33 -3.16 -7.76 -8.21
CA ILE A 33 -2.88 -7.32 -9.58
C ILE A 33 -4.18 -6.96 -10.30
N ALA A 34 -5.20 -7.82 -10.23
CA ALA A 34 -6.50 -7.63 -10.88
C ALA A 34 -7.22 -6.36 -10.38
N THR A 35 -7.00 -6.00 -9.12
CA THR A 35 -7.52 -4.77 -8.52
C THR A 35 -6.71 -3.52 -8.87
N GLY A 36 -5.66 -3.63 -9.69
CA GLY A 36 -4.89 -2.49 -10.20
C GLY A 36 -3.78 -1.99 -9.28
N LEU A 37 -3.40 -2.74 -8.24
CA LEU A 37 -2.35 -2.33 -7.30
C LEU A 37 -0.93 -2.71 -7.71
N LYS A 38 -0.76 -3.43 -8.83
CA LYS A 38 0.54 -3.93 -9.29
C LYS A 38 1.59 -2.83 -9.40
N ASN A 39 1.29 -1.77 -10.13
CA ASN A 39 2.27 -0.72 -10.42
C ASN A 39 2.59 0.13 -9.19
N PHE A 40 1.64 0.27 -8.25
CA PHE A 40 1.86 0.99 -7.00
C PHE A 40 2.74 0.18 -6.01
N LEU A 41 2.42 -1.09 -5.79
CA LEU A 41 3.11 -1.97 -4.84
C LEU A 41 4.43 -2.53 -5.40
N GLY A 42 4.49 -2.70 -6.73
CA GLY A 42 5.64 -3.22 -7.48
C GLY A 42 6.44 -2.15 -8.20
N CYS A 43 6.25 -0.86 -7.88
CA CYS A 43 7.03 0.21 -8.49
C CYS A 43 8.54 0.00 -8.28
N PRO A 44 9.41 0.52 -9.16
CA PRO A 44 10.85 0.27 -9.09
C PRO A 44 11.42 0.54 -7.69
N ALA A 45 12.07 -0.48 -7.12
CA ALA A 45 12.60 -0.46 -5.75
C ALA A 45 13.88 0.37 -5.62
N VAL A 46 13.82 1.62 -6.06
CA VAL A 46 14.95 2.54 -6.14
C VAL A 46 14.64 3.76 -5.28
N PHE A 47 15.51 4.06 -4.33
CA PHE A 47 15.25 4.99 -3.24
C PHE A 47 16.32 6.09 -3.17
N ASN A 48 15.90 7.35 -3.21
CA ASN A 48 16.75 8.50 -2.88
C ASN A 48 16.31 9.04 -1.52
N GLU A 49 17.14 8.80 -0.50
CA GLU A 49 16.78 9.10 0.88
C GLU A 49 16.67 10.59 1.14
N ASP A 50 17.66 11.36 0.71
CA ASP A 50 17.74 12.79 0.99
C ASP A 50 16.58 13.54 0.33
N ALA A 51 16.26 13.19 -0.92
CA ALA A 51 15.13 13.76 -1.66
C ALA A 51 13.79 13.46 -0.99
N VAL A 52 13.59 12.25 -0.45
CA VAL A 52 12.36 11.90 0.27
C VAL A 52 12.27 12.59 1.63
N ILE A 53 13.40 12.71 2.34
CA ILE A 53 13.46 13.46 3.60
C ILE A 53 13.07 14.92 3.35
N GLU A 54 13.69 15.54 2.36
CA GLU A 54 13.41 16.93 1.97
C GLU A 54 11.95 17.08 1.52
N PHE A 55 11.46 16.18 0.66
CA PHE A 55 10.07 16.17 0.23
C PHE A 55 9.13 16.23 1.43
N PHE A 56 9.26 15.32 2.40
CA PHE A 56 8.36 15.30 3.55
C PHE A 56 8.58 16.46 4.52
N ALA A 57 9.77 17.06 4.57
CA ALA A 57 10.03 18.22 5.41
C ALA A 57 9.34 19.48 4.87
N ASN A 58 9.24 19.59 3.54
CA ASN A 58 8.69 20.75 2.84
C ASN A 58 7.25 20.53 2.33
N SER A 59 6.68 19.36 2.55
CA SER A 59 5.35 19.03 2.03
C SER A 59 4.22 19.72 2.78
N SER A 60 3.18 20.10 2.04
CA SER A 60 1.90 20.54 2.57
C SER A 60 0.75 20.15 1.63
N VAL A 61 -0.48 20.19 2.13
CA VAL A 61 -1.68 20.02 1.31
C VAL A 61 -2.31 21.39 1.11
N ARG A 62 -2.54 21.78 -0.14
CA ARG A 62 -3.21 23.04 -0.50
C ARG A 62 -4.74 22.90 -0.40
N GLU A 63 -5.46 24.02 -0.46
CA GLU A 63 -6.94 24.03 -0.35
C GLU A 63 -7.65 23.22 -1.44
N ASP A 64 -7.05 23.13 -2.62
CA ASP A 64 -7.50 22.31 -3.75
C ASP A 64 -7.19 20.81 -3.58
N GLY A 65 -6.53 20.42 -2.49
CA GLY A 65 -6.19 19.04 -2.18
C GLY A 65 -4.88 18.55 -2.82
N LEU A 66 -4.15 19.39 -3.55
CA LEU A 66 -2.84 19.06 -4.11
C LEU A 66 -1.78 18.92 -3.03
N VAL A 67 -0.86 17.96 -3.22
CA VAL A 67 0.34 17.85 -2.39
C VAL A 67 1.43 18.69 -3.02
N PHE A 68 1.92 19.67 -2.28
CA PHE A 68 2.96 20.60 -2.71
C PHE A 68 4.22 20.39 -1.87
N SER A 69 5.39 20.38 -2.49
CA SER A 69 6.68 20.33 -1.80
C SER A 69 7.79 21.03 -2.60
N THR A 70 8.97 21.16 -2.00
CA THR A 70 10.19 21.64 -2.64
C THR A 70 11.30 20.63 -2.41
N VAL A 71 11.98 20.19 -3.48
CA VAL A 71 13.10 19.25 -3.42
C VAL A 71 14.23 19.75 -4.31
N ASN A 72 15.46 19.85 -3.81
CA ASN A 72 16.61 20.43 -4.50
C ASN A 72 16.31 21.83 -5.11
N GLY A 73 15.45 22.62 -4.45
CA GLY A 73 14.99 23.92 -4.94
C GLY A 73 13.98 23.88 -6.09
N ALA A 74 13.63 22.70 -6.61
CA ALA A 74 12.56 22.53 -7.59
C ALA A 74 11.20 22.38 -6.89
N THR A 75 10.18 23.00 -7.47
CA THR A 75 8.80 22.85 -7.02
C THR A 75 8.25 21.49 -7.45
N VAL A 76 7.63 20.78 -6.51
CA VAL A 76 6.99 19.48 -6.74
C VAL A 76 5.50 19.64 -6.45
N GLU A 77 4.67 19.40 -7.47
CA GLU A 77 3.21 19.39 -7.35
C GLU A 77 2.70 18.02 -7.72
N ILE A 78 1.96 17.39 -6.81
CA ILE A 78 1.40 16.05 -7.00
C ILE A 78 -0.11 16.16 -6.85
N SER A 79 -0.81 16.02 -7.98
CA SER A 79 -2.26 15.90 -8.03
C SER A 79 -2.70 14.44 -7.97
N GLU A 80 -3.99 14.19 -7.75
CA GLU A 80 -4.53 12.83 -7.84
C GLU A 80 -4.39 12.31 -9.28
N GLU A 81 -4.53 13.15 -10.30
CA GLU A 81 -4.37 12.76 -11.71
C GLU A 81 -2.94 12.32 -12.02
N VAL A 82 -1.92 13.08 -11.58
CA VAL A 82 -0.51 12.68 -11.74
C VAL A 82 -0.23 11.36 -11.01
N PHE A 83 -0.84 11.19 -9.83
CA PHE A 83 -0.71 9.97 -9.03
C PHE A 83 -1.37 8.76 -9.71
N VAL A 84 -2.56 8.95 -10.29
CA VAL A 84 -3.28 7.94 -11.10
C VAL A 84 -2.46 7.55 -12.32
N GLU A 85 -1.97 8.53 -13.08
CA GLU A 85 -1.22 8.28 -14.30
C GLU A 85 0.09 7.54 -14.00
N THR A 86 0.83 7.96 -12.97
CA THR A 86 2.12 7.36 -12.61
C THR A 86 2.00 5.90 -12.20
N PHE A 87 0.91 5.52 -11.51
CA PHE A 87 0.72 4.17 -10.97
C PHE A 87 -0.40 3.39 -11.67
N GLU A 88 -0.98 3.94 -12.74
CA GLU A 88 -2.11 3.38 -13.49
C GLU A 88 -3.27 2.92 -12.58
N LEU A 89 -3.61 3.73 -11.57
CA LEU A 89 -4.56 3.34 -10.54
C LEU A 89 -6.01 3.36 -11.05
N PRO A 90 -6.85 2.40 -10.65
CA PRO A 90 -8.28 2.47 -10.90
C PRO A 90 -8.95 3.65 -10.18
N VAL A 91 -9.75 4.41 -10.94
CA VAL A 91 -10.54 5.55 -10.47
C VAL A 91 -12.03 5.21 -10.27
N GLU A 92 -12.48 4.07 -10.80
CA GLU A 92 -13.84 3.57 -10.61
C GLU A 92 -13.96 2.68 -9.37
N GLY A 93 -15.12 2.70 -8.72
CA GLY A 93 -15.44 1.78 -7.63
C GLY A 93 -15.82 2.48 -6.35
N LEU A 94 -15.93 1.70 -5.26
CA LEU A 94 -16.35 2.20 -3.96
C LEU A 94 -15.28 3.11 -3.35
N THR A 95 -15.73 4.24 -2.80
CA THR A 95 -14.94 5.12 -1.93
C THR A 95 -15.28 4.92 -0.46
N ASP A 96 -16.48 4.42 -0.16
CA ASP A 96 -16.90 4.04 1.19
C ASP A 96 -16.91 2.51 1.34
N LEU A 97 -16.06 2.00 2.23
CA LEU A 97 -15.96 0.57 2.53
C LEU A 97 -17.22 0.02 3.22
N SER A 98 -18.11 0.88 3.72
CA SER A 98 -19.40 0.46 4.25
C SER A 98 -20.37 -0.06 3.17
N GLU A 99 -20.09 0.26 1.91
CA GLU A 99 -20.88 -0.15 0.74
C GLU A 99 -20.49 -1.54 0.19
N VAL A 100 -19.45 -2.18 0.75
CA VAL A 100 -19.08 -3.55 0.37
C VAL A 100 -20.29 -4.48 0.57
N PRO A 101 -20.71 -5.25 -0.46
CA PRO A 101 -21.94 -6.04 -0.39
C PRO A 101 -21.98 -7.01 0.80
N LYS A 102 -23.05 -6.93 1.60
CA LYS A 102 -23.20 -7.70 2.85
C LYS A 102 -23.15 -9.22 2.66
N ASN A 103 -23.61 -9.71 1.51
CA ASN A 103 -23.53 -11.13 1.16
C ASN A 103 -22.06 -11.57 0.96
N LEU A 104 -21.23 -10.76 0.30
CA LEU A 104 -19.80 -11.05 0.14
C LEU A 104 -19.07 -10.99 1.48
N VAL A 105 -19.42 -10.03 2.34
CA VAL A 105 -18.90 -9.98 3.72
C VAL A 105 -19.27 -11.25 4.49
N PHE A 106 -20.49 -11.74 4.33
CA PHE A 106 -20.93 -12.99 4.96
C PHE A 106 -20.10 -14.19 4.47
N ASP A 107 -19.87 -14.31 3.16
CA ASP A 107 -19.06 -15.37 2.56
C ASP A 107 -17.60 -15.29 3.03
N ALA A 108 -17.02 -14.08 3.02
CA ALA A 108 -15.66 -13.79 3.48
C ALA A 108 -15.38 -14.29 4.90
N ARG A 109 -16.36 -14.16 5.82
CA ARG A 109 -16.21 -14.60 7.22
C ARG A 109 -15.91 -16.09 7.35
N SER A 110 -16.43 -16.92 6.45
CA SER A 110 -16.13 -18.35 6.43
C SER A 110 -14.89 -18.66 5.60
N LEU A 111 -14.71 -17.96 4.47
CA LEU A 111 -13.61 -18.15 3.54
C LEU A 111 -12.25 -17.84 4.19
N PHE A 112 -12.19 -16.74 4.94
CA PHE A 112 -10.98 -16.27 5.60
C PHE A 112 -10.61 -17.16 6.79
N SER A 113 -11.57 -17.82 7.41
CA SER A 113 -11.39 -18.60 8.64
C SER A 113 -10.55 -19.85 8.45
N ILE A 114 -9.67 -20.16 9.43
CA ILE A 114 -9.00 -21.47 9.51
C ILE A 114 -10.00 -22.57 9.83
N SER A 115 -10.91 -22.33 10.80
CA SER A 115 -11.86 -23.34 11.28
C SER A 115 -13.05 -23.55 10.35
N LYS A 116 -13.17 -22.74 9.29
CA LYS A 116 -14.35 -22.64 8.40
C LYS A 116 -15.62 -22.12 9.10
N GLU A 117 -15.61 -21.93 10.41
CA GLU A 117 -16.65 -21.19 11.12
C GLU A 117 -16.52 -19.68 10.86
N GLN A 118 -17.62 -18.96 10.91
CA GLN A 118 -17.63 -17.52 10.62
C GLN A 118 -16.82 -16.74 11.65
N VAL A 119 -15.67 -16.20 11.22
CA VAL A 119 -14.92 -15.25 12.05
C VAL A 119 -15.67 -13.92 12.13
N SER A 120 -15.43 -13.15 13.20
CA SER A 120 -15.93 -11.77 13.28
C SER A 120 -15.25 -10.88 12.22
N ILE A 121 -15.97 -9.87 11.73
CA ILE A 121 -15.41 -8.81 10.87
C ILE A 121 -14.37 -7.94 11.59
N SER A 122 -14.28 -8.09 12.91
CA SER A 122 -13.15 -7.66 13.73
C SER A 122 -12.61 -8.87 14.50
N CYS A 123 -11.48 -9.41 14.06
CA CYS A 123 -10.91 -10.63 14.61
C CYS A 123 -9.39 -10.52 14.78
N LEU A 124 -8.79 -11.52 15.44
CA LEU A 124 -7.34 -11.65 15.47
C LEU A 124 -6.88 -12.32 14.18
N LYS A 125 -5.74 -11.89 13.63
CA LYS A 125 -5.20 -12.45 12.38
C LYS A 125 -5.09 -13.97 12.46
N LYS A 126 -4.62 -14.51 13.59
CA LYS A 126 -4.46 -15.95 13.86
C LYS A 126 -5.72 -16.81 13.66
N ALA A 127 -6.90 -16.21 13.57
CA ALA A 127 -8.14 -16.91 13.25
C ALA A 127 -8.34 -17.14 11.74
N MET A 128 -7.54 -16.48 10.89
CA MET A 128 -7.65 -16.52 9.43
C MET A 128 -6.60 -17.42 8.78
N LYS A 129 -6.78 -17.83 7.53
CA LYS A 129 -5.76 -18.55 6.77
C LYS A 129 -4.59 -17.63 6.39
N ILE A 130 -3.42 -18.22 6.15
CA ILE A 130 -2.15 -17.49 6.00
C ILE A 130 -2.17 -16.43 4.89
N GLN A 131 -2.79 -16.71 3.74
CA GLN A 131 -2.92 -15.77 2.63
C GLN A 131 -3.69 -14.51 3.02
N TYR A 132 -4.67 -14.63 3.91
CA TYR A 132 -5.44 -13.50 4.40
C TYR A 132 -4.73 -12.74 5.54
N HIS A 133 -3.81 -13.39 6.29
CA HIS A 133 -2.91 -12.66 7.19
C HIS A 133 -1.98 -11.77 6.37
N LEU A 134 -1.45 -12.31 5.30
CA LEU A 134 -0.54 -11.59 4.43
C LEU A 134 -1.24 -10.42 3.72
N LEU A 135 -2.42 -10.66 3.15
CA LEU A 135 -3.23 -9.60 2.55
C LEU A 135 -3.50 -8.48 3.57
N HIS A 136 -3.89 -8.86 4.78
CA HIS A 136 -4.08 -7.92 5.88
C HIS A 136 -2.83 -7.08 6.18
N ASP A 137 -1.65 -7.71 6.24
CA ASP A 137 -0.39 -7.03 6.56
C ASP A 137 0.06 -6.09 5.43
N ILE A 138 -0.15 -6.48 4.17
CA ILE A 138 0.05 -5.62 2.99
C ILE A 138 -0.84 -4.38 3.11
N LEU A 139 -2.15 -4.56 3.34
CA LEU A 139 -3.10 -3.45 3.45
C LEU A 139 -2.82 -2.56 4.67
N ALA A 140 -2.38 -3.14 5.78
CA ALA A 140 -2.01 -2.37 6.98
C ALA A 140 -0.80 -1.46 6.71
N LYS A 141 0.21 -1.96 6.00
CA LYS A 141 1.39 -1.16 5.61
C LYS A 141 1.07 -0.12 4.54
N THR A 142 0.24 -0.46 3.57
CA THR A 142 -0.06 0.40 2.42
C THR A 142 -1.10 1.47 2.71
N ILE A 143 -2.20 1.15 3.39
CA ILE A 143 -3.32 2.10 3.61
C ILE A 143 -3.23 2.76 4.99
N TYR A 144 -2.88 1.98 6.01
CA TYR A 144 -2.92 2.48 7.38
C TYR A 144 -1.58 3.08 7.82
N VAL A 145 -0.49 2.66 7.17
CA VAL A 145 0.87 3.21 7.29
C VAL A 145 1.24 3.42 8.74
N LYS A 146 0.94 2.40 9.55
CA LYS A 146 1.29 2.35 10.96
C LYS A 146 2.60 1.59 11.12
N ALA A 147 3.39 1.99 12.12
CA ALA A 147 4.54 1.21 12.55
C ALA A 147 4.09 0.10 13.52
N GLY A 148 4.63 -1.11 13.38
CA GLY A 148 4.42 -2.23 14.31
C GLY A 148 3.69 -3.45 13.72
N SER A 149 3.53 -4.49 14.53
CA SER A 149 2.74 -5.69 14.20
C SER A 149 1.24 -5.39 14.35
N PHE A 150 0.43 -5.93 13.44
CA PHE A 150 -1.01 -5.78 13.46
C PHE A 150 -1.68 -7.12 13.73
N ASP A 151 -1.90 -7.46 14.99
CA ASP A 151 -2.53 -8.75 15.31
C ASP A 151 -4.06 -8.70 15.22
N SER A 152 -4.65 -7.50 15.25
CA SER A 152 -6.10 -7.31 15.09
C SER A 152 -6.44 -6.81 13.69
N VAL A 153 -7.42 -7.48 13.08
CA VAL A 153 -8.11 -7.07 11.87
C VAL A 153 -9.26 -6.15 12.30
N THR A 154 -9.27 -4.91 11.81
CA THR A 154 -10.41 -3.99 12.01
C THR A 154 -11.47 -4.21 10.96
N ARG A 155 -12.70 -3.72 11.23
CA ARG A 155 -13.81 -3.77 10.27
C ARG A 155 -13.40 -3.29 8.88
N ASP A 156 -12.81 -2.10 8.79
CA ASP A 156 -12.47 -1.51 7.50
C ASP A 156 -11.40 -2.33 6.75
N ARG A 157 -10.42 -2.90 7.47
CA ARG A 157 -9.44 -3.83 6.88
C ARG A 157 -10.13 -5.09 6.37
N PHE A 158 -11.05 -5.65 7.14
CA PHE A 158 -11.84 -6.80 6.71
C PHE A 158 -12.67 -6.51 5.46
N MET A 159 -13.28 -5.32 5.37
CA MET A 159 -14.03 -4.90 4.18
C MET A 159 -13.13 -4.77 2.96
N LEU A 160 -11.95 -4.18 3.11
CA LEU A 160 -11.01 -4.02 1.99
C LEU A 160 -10.45 -5.38 1.52
N MET A 161 -10.15 -6.27 2.45
CA MET A 161 -9.78 -7.66 2.14
C MET A 161 -10.90 -8.38 1.39
N THR A 162 -12.15 -8.19 1.82
CA THR A 162 -13.34 -8.74 1.14
C THR A 162 -13.45 -8.17 -0.26
N ALA A 163 -13.32 -6.87 -0.43
CA ALA A 163 -13.41 -6.23 -1.73
C ALA A 163 -12.37 -6.77 -2.72
N ILE A 164 -11.12 -6.94 -2.28
CA ILE A 164 -10.06 -7.54 -3.10
C ILE A 164 -10.35 -9.01 -3.43
N THR A 165 -10.77 -9.80 -2.43
CA THR A 165 -10.96 -11.25 -2.63
C THR A 165 -12.13 -11.57 -3.55
N PHE A 166 -13.14 -10.69 -3.60
CA PHE A 166 -14.36 -10.87 -4.38
C PHE A 166 -14.48 -9.88 -5.55
N ASP A 167 -13.35 -9.31 -6.00
CA ASP A 167 -13.26 -8.42 -7.17
C ASP A 167 -14.25 -7.23 -7.16
N VAL A 168 -14.57 -6.72 -5.97
CA VAL A 168 -15.36 -5.50 -5.83
C VAL A 168 -14.48 -4.32 -6.22
N LYS A 169 -14.90 -3.56 -7.23
CA LYS A 169 -14.18 -2.36 -7.67
C LYS A 169 -14.03 -1.36 -6.52
N ILE A 170 -12.80 -0.97 -6.24
CA ILE A 170 -12.44 0.07 -5.28
C ILE A 170 -11.80 1.22 -6.05
N ASN A 171 -12.16 2.45 -5.69
CA ASN A 171 -11.45 3.63 -6.16
C ASN A 171 -10.11 3.73 -5.41
N TRP A 172 -9.09 3.07 -5.96
CA TRP A 172 -7.76 3.01 -5.37
C TRP A 172 -7.03 4.34 -5.45
N SER A 173 -7.30 5.15 -6.48
CA SER A 173 -6.70 6.48 -6.60
C SER A 173 -7.03 7.34 -5.39
N SER A 174 -8.32 7.45 -5.06
CA SER A 174 -8.80 8.31 -4.00
C SER A 174 -8.34 7.81 -2.64
N LEU A 175 -8.37 6.49 -2.44
CA LEU A 175 -7.93 5.87 -1.19
C LEU A 175 -6.42 6.09 -0.95
N LEU A 176 -5.57 5.76 -1.92
CA LEU A 176 -4.11 5.87 -1.79
C LEU A 176 -3.64 7.33 -1.77
N PHE A 177 -4.21 8.19 -2.62
CA PHE A 177 -3.89 9.62 -2.61
C PHE A 177 -4.36 10.30 -1.31
N GLY A 178 -5.51 9.90 -0.78
CA GLY A 178 -5.96 10.29 0.56
C GLY A 178 -4.94 9.97 1.64
N VAL A 179 -4.36 8.77 1.60
CA VAL A 179 -3.29 8.36 2.54
C VAL A 179 -2.03 9.22 2.36
N LEU A 180 -1.61 9.52 1.12
CA LEU A 180 -0.48 10.42 0.87
C LEU A 180 -0.72 11.81 1.48
N ARG A 181 -1.91 12.39 1.27
CA ARG A 181 -2.30 13.67 1.88
C ARG A 181 -2.22 13.61 3.41
N GLU A 182 -2.73 12.53 4.01
CA GLU A 182 -2.63 12.35 5.45
C GLU A 182 -1.18 12.22 5.94
N MET A 183 -0.24 11.66 5.16
CA MET A 183 1.17 11.58 5.58
C MET A 183 1.87 12.93 5.65
N VAL A 184 1.48 13.88 4.80
CA VAL A 184 2.09 15.21 4.71
C VAL A 184 1.32 16.26 5.51
N THR A 185 0.15 15.92 6.04
CA THR A 185 -0.67 16.82 6.86
C THR A 185 -0.07 16.96 8.27
N PRO A 186 0.21 18.19 8.75
CA PRO A 186 0.74 18.40 10.09
C PRO A 186 -0.15 17.80 11.19
N GLY A 187 0.47 17.11 12.15
CA GLY A 187 -0.25 16.49 13.29
C GLY A 187 -0.86 15.11 12.98
N SER A 188 -0.79 14.64 11.74
CA SER A 188 -1.16 13.27 11.39
C SER A 188 -0.28 12.24 12.09
N ARG A 189 -0.87 11.08 12.43
CA ARG A 189 -0.16 9.94 13.03
C ARG A 189 0.30 8.92 11.99
N LYS A 190 0.10 9.18 10.70
CA LYS A 190 0.55 8.29 9.62
C LYS A 190 2.07 8.29 9.56
N ALA A 191 2.66 7.11 9.43
CA ALA A 191 4.08 6.99 9.14
C ALA A 191 4.35 7.36 7.67
N LYS A 192 5.61 7.66 7.36
CA LYS A 192 6.07 8.04 6.02
C LYS A 192 6.41 6.80 5.19
N GLY A 193 5.40 6.01 4.83
CA GLY A 193 5.56 4.69 4.20
C GLY A 193 5.59 4.68 2.68
N TYR A 194 5.29 5.80 2.01
CA TYR A 194 5.32 5.89 0.54
C TYR A 194 6.67 6.33 -0.02
N ALA A 195 7.76 5.98 0.64
CA ALA A 195 9.07 6.53 0.28
C ALA A 195 9.52 6.12 -1.13
N ILE A 196 9.23 4.87 -1.54
CA ILE A 196 9.53 4.36 -2.88
C ILE A 196 8.62 5.02 -3.92
N GLN A 197 7.32 5.11 -3.63
CA GLN A 197 6.34 5.74 -4.52
C GLN A 197 6.63 7.23 -4.73
N ILE A 198 7.02 7.95 -3.68
CA ILE A 198 7.46 9.34 -3.77
C ILE A 198 8.72 9.45 -4.64
N CYS A 199 9.70 8.54 -4.50
CA CYS A 199 10.87 8.55 -5.39
C CYS A 199 10.49 8.42 -6.86
N VAL A 200 9.48 7.60 -7.19
CA VAL A 200 8.99 7.46 -8.56
C VAL A 200 8.33 8.75 -9.04
N LEU A 201 7.47 9.37 -8.22
CA LEU A 201 6.83 10.66 -8.54
C LEU A 201 7.86 11.76 -8.76
N LEU A 202 8.89 11.85 -7.90
CA LEU A 202 9.95 12.86 -8.03
C LEU A 202 10.75 12.71 -9.34
N ARG A 203 10.93 11.49 -9.86
CA ARG A 203 11.62 11.29 -11.16
C ARG A 203 10.82 11.80 -12.35
N ASN A 204 9.49 11.87 -12.20
CA ASN A 204 8.61 12.36 -13.24
C ASN A 204 8.53 13.90 -13.23
N VAL A 205 9.15 14.58 -12.26
CA VAL A 205 9.19 16.05 -12.20
C VAL A 205 10.22 16.59 -13.19
N PRO A 206 9.80 17.39 -14.18
CA PRO A 206 10.72 17.94 -15.18
C PRO A 206 11.82 18.80 -14.54
N GLY A 207 13.07 18.53 -14.90
CA GLY A 207 14.24 19.29 -14.44
C GLY A 207 14.70 18.98 -13.02
N LEU A 208 14.06 18.03 -12.31
CA LEU A 208 14.52 17.57 -11.01
C LEU A 208 15.57 16.45 -11.18
N GLU A 209 16.83 16.78 -10.96
CA GLU A 209 17.90 15.78 -10.88
C GLU A 209 17.97 15.20 -9.46
N LEU A 210 17.66 13.91 -9.34
CA LEU A 210 17.86 13.16 -8.10
C LEU A 210 19.31 12.66 -8.04
N CYS A 211 19.97 12.89 -6.91
CA CYS A 211 21.29 12.34 -6.61
C CYS A 211 21.30 10.80 -6.61
N GLU A 212 22.47 10.21 -6.35
CA GLU A 212 22.69 8.76 -6.31
C GLU A 212 21.55 7.99 -5.62
N SER A 213 20.93 7.12 -6.40
CA SER A 213 19.83 6.31 -5.93
C SER A 213 20.34 5.01 -5.33
N LYS A 214 19.81 4.60 -4.18
CA LYS A 214 20.14 3.32 -3.54
C LYS A 214 19.13 2.26 -3.94
N THR A 215 19.59 1.03 -4.13
CA THR A 215 18.70 -0.13 -4.24
C THR A 215 18.00 -0.36 -2.90
N PHE A 216 16.69 -0.57 -2.93
CA PHE A 216 15.94 -0.89 -1.72
C PHE A 216 16.44 -2.21 -1.12
N PRO A 217 16.53 -2.34 0.22
CA PRO A 217 17.10 -3.54 0.82
C PRO A 217 16.32 -4.82 0.44
N ILE A 218 17.02 -5.82 -0.09
CA ILE A 218 16.43 -7.09 -0.59
C ILE A 218 15.59 -7.80 0.48
N HIS A 219 16.00 -7.78 1.75
CA HIS A 219 15.22 -8.40 2.85
C HIS A 219 13.88 -7.71 3.17
N ARG A 220 13.58 -6.58 2.50
CA ARG A 220 12.33 -5.82 2.62
C ARG A 220 11.49 -5.84 1.35
N VAL A 221 12.09 -6.33 0.27
CA VAL A 221 11.37 -6.77 -0.92
C VAL A 221 10.74 -8.10 -0.55
N TRP A 222 9.42 -8.16 -0.61
CA TRP A 222 8.74 -9.41 -0.32
C TRP A 222 9.00 -10.40 -1.45
N ASN A 223 9.73 -11.48 -1.16
CA ASN A 223 10.07 -12.55 -2.11
C ASN A 223 9.91 -13.95 -1.48
N VAL A 224 10.01 -14.98 -2.32
CA VAL A 224 9.80 -16.41 -2.00
C VAL A 224 10.53 -16.88 -0.72
N ALA A 225 11.67 -16.29 -0.36
CA ALA A 225 12.44 -16.70 0.82
C ALA A 225 11.93 -16.14 2.16
N THR A 226 10.97 -15.20 2.12
CA THR A 226 10.47 -14.52 3.33
C THR A 226 9.29 -15.22 4.00
N THR A 227 8.67 -16.21 3.35
CA THR A 227 7.56 -16.99 3.90
C THR A 227 7.97 -17.95 5.01
N ASP A 228 9.24 -18.37 5.07
CA ASP A 228 9.79 -19.22 6.16
C ASP A 228 9.86 -18.51 7.52
N ARG A 229 9.47 -17.23 7.60
CA ARG A 229 9.49 -16.42 8.82
C ARG A 229 8.10 -15.95 9.29
N LEU A 230 7.02 -16.44 8.68
CA LEU A 230 5.64 -16.12 9.06
C LEU A 230 5.03 -17.17 10.00
#